data_AF-A5DKI0-F1
#
_entry.id   AF-A5DKI0-F1
#
_cell.length_a   1.000
_cell.length_b   1.000
_cell.length_c   1.000
_cell.angle_alpha   90.00
_cell.angle_beta   90.00
_cell.angle_gamma   90.00
#
_symmetry.space_group_name_H-M   'P 1'
#
loop_
_entity.id
_entity.type
_entity.pdbx_description
1 polymer ?
#
loop_
_entity_poly.entity_id
_entity_poly.type
_entity_poly.pdbx_seq_one_letter_code
_entity_poly.pdbx_strand_id
1 'polypeptide(L)' 'MNPQRIIELQKLYQSSDKRLWLRGKHSKFVVFPFYALFTVSTVFPLYYTGRAILGIKDE' A
#
# COMPACT_ATOMS: atom_id res chain seq x y z
N MET A 1 14.79 -3.85 -24.82
CA MET A 1 13.63 -3.10 -24.30
C MET A 1 12.66 -2.92 -25.46
N ASN A 2 11.43 -3.47 -25.37
CA ASN A 2 10.48 -3.39 -26.49
C ASN A 2 9.78 -2.01 -26.45
N PRO A 3 10.01 -1.11 -27.42
CA PRO A 3 9.43 0.24 -27.41
C PRO A 3 7.90 0.25 -27.48
N GLN A 4 7.27 -0.75 -28.12
CA GLN A 4 5.81 -0.88 -28.16
C GLN A 4 5.21 -1.01 -26.76
N ARG A 5 5.89 -1.75 -25.86
CA ARG A 5 5.44 -1.92 -24.47
C ARG A 5 5.38 -0.58 -23.72
N ILE A 6 6.29 0.35 -24.02
CA ILE A 6 6.32 1.67 -23.39
C ILE A 6 5.11 2.48 -23.84
N ILE A 7 4.82 2.47 -25.15
CA ILE A 7 3.66 3.18 -25.73
C ILE A 7 2.34 2.60 -25.19
N GLU A 8 2.24 1.28 -25.06
CA GLU A 8 1.07 0.61 -24.46
C GLU A 8 0.86 1.03 -23.01
N LEU A 9 1.93 1.09 -22.21
CA LEU A 9 1.86 1.57 -20.84
C LEU A 9 1.49 3.06 -20.79
N GLN A 10 2.06 3.90 -21.66
CA GLN A 10 1.69 5.32 -21.73
C GLN A 10 0.20 5.49 -22.01
N LYS A 11 -0.35 4.78 -23.01
CA LYS A 11 -1.79 4.79 -23.31
C LYS A 11 -2.62 4.37 -22.09
N LEU A 12 -2.27 3.23 -21.47
CA LEU A 12 -3.00 2.70 -20.30
C LEU A 12 -2.96 3.64 -19.09
N TYR A 13 -1.83 4.30 -18.85
CA TYR A 13 -1.67 5.22 -17.72
C TYR A 13 -2.28 6.60 -18.00
N GLN A 14 -2.30 7.06 -19.25
CA GLN A 14 -2.87 8.35 -19.63
C GLN A 14 -4.39 8.29 -19.83
N SER A 15 -4.96 7.14 -20.20
CA SER A 15 -6.39 6.98 -20.46
C SER A 15 -7.26 6.74 -19.22
N SER A 16 -6.71 6.84 -18.01
CA SER A 16 -7.36 6.39 -16.77
C SER A 16 -7.34 7.49 -15.72
N ASP A 17 -8.52 7.81 -15.17
CA ASP A 17 -8.68 8.77 -14.06
C ASP A 17 -8.35 8.18 -12.68
N LYS A 18 -7.96 6.91 -12.60
CA LYS A 18 -7.54 6.29 -11.34
C LYS A 18 -6.31 7.01 -10.79
N ARG A 19 -6.06 6.90 -9.49
CA ARG A 19 -4.79 7.38 -8.90
C ARG A 19 -3.62 6.62 -9.51
N LEU A 20 -2.49 7.29 -9.69
CA LEU A 20 -1.32 6.76 -10.41
C LEU A 20 -0.90 5.35 -9.94
N TRP A 21 -0.86 5.14 -8.62
CA TRP A 21 -0.46 3.86 -8.02
C TRP A 21 -1.49 2.73 -8.16
N LEU A 22 -2.69 3.01 -8.65
CA LEU A 22 -3.76 2.03 -8.94
C LEU A 22 -3.99 1.81 -10.45
N ARG A 23 -3.23 2.48 -11.32
CA ARG A 23 -3.43 2.40 -12.78
C ARG A 23 -2.93 1.08 -13.37
N GLY A 24 -1.88 0.49 -12.80
CA GLY A 24 -1.26 -0.73 -13.33
C GLY A 24 -2.16 -1.97 -13.22
N LYS A 25 -2.03 -2.91 -14.17
CA LYS A 25 -2.81 -4.17 -14.20
C LYS A 25 -2.72 -4.97 -12.90
N HIS A 26 -1.53 -5.02 -12.29
CA HIS A 26 -1.28 -5.77 -11.05
C HIS A 26 -1.25 -4.88 -9.80
N SER A 27 -1.54 -3.59 -9.93
CA SER A 27 -1.44 -2.63 -8.82
C SER A 27 -2.29 -3.04 -7.61
N LYS A 28 -3.52 -3.53 -7.83
CA LYS A 28 -4.41 -3.96 -6.74
C LYS A 28 -3.80 -5.10 -5.91
N PHE A 29 -3.19 -6.10 -6.56
CA PHE A 29 -2.58 -7.23 -5.85
C PHE A 29 -1.37 -6.84 -5.00
N VAL A 30 -0.77 -5.67 -5.26
CA VAL A 30 0.34 -5.14 -4.46
C VAL A 30 -0.18 -4.18 -3.38
N VAL A 31 -1.02 -3.24 -3.77
CA VAL A 31 -1.46 -2.11 -2.92
C VAL A 31 -2.36 -2.58 -1.77
N PHE A 32 -3.28 -3.53 -2.01
CA PHE A 32 -4.19 -3.98 -0.96
C PHE A 32 -3.48 -4.75 0.17
N PRO A 33 -2.63 -5.76 -0.13
CA PRO A 33 -1.84 -6.41 0.92
C PRO A 33 -0.89 -5.45 1.63
N PHE A 34 -0.29 -4.49 0.90
CA PHE A 34 0.55 -3.46 1.51
C PHE A 34 -0.20 -2.67 2.58
N TYR A 35 -1.41 -2.18 2.26
CA TYR A 35 -2.21 -1.42 3.24
C TYR A 35 -2.65 -2.29 4.43
N ALA A 36 -2.97 -3.57 4.21
CA ALA A 36 -3.28 -4.48 5.30
C ALA A 36 -2.11 -4.63 6.29
N LEU A 37 -0.90 -4.87 5.76
CA LEU A 37 0.31 -4.99 6.57
C LEU A 37 0.66 -3.67 7.26
N PHE A 38 0.56 -2.54 6.55
CA PHE A 38 0.83 -1.21 7.10
C PHE A 38 -0.09 -0.87 8.26
N THR A 39 -1.39 -1.17 8.15
CA THR A 39 -2.35 -0.94 9.24
C THR A 39 -1.97 -1.77 10.47
N VAL A 40 -1.71 -3.06 10.30
CA VAL A 40 -1.29 -3.96 11.37
C VAL A 40 -0.01 -3.44 12.03
N SER A 41 1.02 -3.16 11.25
CA SER A 41 2.32 -2.73 11.75
C SER A 41 2.29 -1.37 12.46
N THR A 42 1.28 -0.53 12.16
CA THR A 42 1.11 0.78 12.80
C THR A 42 0.27 0.69 14.07
N VAL A 43 -0.81 -0.10 14.05
CA VAL A 43 -1.74 -0.21 15.18
C VAL A 43 -1.10 -0.91 16.38
N PHE A 44 -0.33 -1.97 16.17
CA PHE A 44 0.29 -2.72 17.27
C PHE A 44 1.24 -1.87 18.13
N PRO A 45 2.23 -1.15 17.56
CA PRO A 45 3.08 -0.25 18.34
C PRO A 45 2.31 0.83 19.09
N LEU A 46 1.28 1.43 18.46
CA LEU A 46 0.46 2.46 19.10
C LEU A 46 -0.31 1.89 20.30
N TYR A 47 -0.88 0.70 20.15
CA TYR A 47 -1.56 0.00 21.24
C TYR A 47 -0.62 -0.29 22.41
N TYR A 48 0.55 -0.86 22.15
CA TYR A 48 1.53 -1.16 23.21
C TYR A 48 2.16 0.11 23.80
N THR A 49 2.30 1.19 23.03
CA THR A 49 2.74 2.49 23.54
C THR A 49 1.72 3.05 24.54
N GLY A 50 0.42 2.94 24.24
CA GLY A 50 -0.64 3.32 25.17
C GLY A 50 -0.59 2.50 26.47
N ARG A 51 -0.42 1.18 26.37
CA ARG A 51 -0.23 0.31 27.55
C ARG A 51 1.00 0.69 28.35
N ALA A 52 2.13 1.00 27.69
CA ALA A 52 3.36 1.42 28.35
C ALA A 52 3.20 2.74 29.12
N ILE A 53 2.48 3.72 28.55
CA ILE A 53 2.16 4.99 29.23
C ILE A 53 1.32 4.73 30.50
N LEU A 54 0.38 3.78 30.43
CA LEU A 54 -0.46 3.40 31.58
C LEU A 54 0.24 2.45 32.57
N GLY A 55 1.49 2.06 32.31
CA GLY A 55 2.24 1.12 33.15
C GLY A 55 1.73 -0.33 33.11
N ILE A 56 0.87 -0.67 32.15
CA ILE A 56 0.30 -2.01 31.98
C ILE A 56 1.31 -2.89 31.22
N LYS A 57 2.01 -3.76 31.95
CA LYS A 57 2.90 -4.76 31.35
C LYS A 57 2.10 -5.94 30.81
N ASP A 58 2.71 -6.72 29.92
CA ASP A 58 2.24 -8.08 29.70
C ASP A 58 2.51 -8.92 30.95
N GLU A 59 1.74 -10.00 31.11
CA GLU A 59 1.91 -10.98 32.18
C GLU A 59 3.32 -11.60 32.19
#